data_AF-A0A954BS36-F1
#
_entry.id   AF-A0A954BS36-F1
#
_cell.length_a   1.000
_cell.length_b   1.000
_cell.length_c   1.000
_cell.angle_alpha   90.00
_cell.angle_beta   90.00
_cell.angle_gamma   90.00
#
_symmetry.space_group_name_H-M   'P 1'
#
loop_
_entity.id
_entity.type
_entity.pdbx_description
1 polymer ?
#
loop_
_entity_poly.entity_id
_entity_poly.type
_entity_poly.pdbx_seq_one_letter_code
_entity_poly.pdbx_strand_id
1 'polypeptide(L)'
;MAETRLALGDGLDHLHIAPRSDAGAKLVLAHRPHRAKINLRGSGTAFAAGVASVLGGEPPGAGDIVSGGNWTICWLGPDEWLALGADSTRADVIRELRGALKDQHAAVVDVSDNYTTILVGGPAAADVLAGACPVDLHPRAFRHGNRVVQSHFASVDVVLYQTPVGASVDAELGRRSFQLILRRSFADHVWRWLMDAGQHCGVSVLA
;
A
#
# COMPACT_ATOMS: atom_id res chain seq x y z
N MET A 1 -17.24 26.15 3.06
CA MET A 1 -17.92 25.41 4.15
C MET A 1 -17.11 24.18 4.43
N ALA A 2 -16.56 24.04 5.64
CA ALA A 2 -15.83 22.84 6.04
C ALA A 2 -16.86 21.76 6.40
N GLU A 3 -16.97 20.72 5.57
CA GLU A 3 -17.72 19.53 5.96
C GLU A 3 -16.98 18.85 7.11
N THR A 4 -17.62 18.81 8.28
CA THR A 4 -17.21 17.94 9.38
C THR A 4 -17.44 16.50 8.93
N ARG A 5 -16.41 15.91 8.31
CA ARG A 5 -16.40 14.50 7.94
C ARG A 5 -16.42 13.69 9.24
N LEU A 6 -17.46 12.90 9.46
CA LEU A 6 -17.41 11.83 10.46
C LEU A 6 -16.19 10.97 10.12
N ALA A 7 -15.20 10.91 11.00
CA ALA A 7 -14.12 9.97 10.89
C ALA A 7 -14.75 8.57 11.00
N LEU A 8 -15.05 7.95 9.85
CA LEU A 8 -15.34 6.54 9.78
C LEU A 8 -14.09 5.84 10.34
N GLY A 9 -14.25 5.02 11.39
CA GLY A 9 -13.14 4.21 11.89
C GLY A 9 -12.51 3.39 10.76
N ASP A 10 -11.27 2.93 10.90
CA ASP A 10 -10.62 2.04 9.93
C ASP A 10 -11.15 0.60 10.05
N GLY A 11 -10.79 -0.27 9.10
CA GLY A 11 -11.27 -1.66 9.02
C GLY A 11 -10.77 -2.58 10.14
N LEU A 12 -9.84 -2.13 10.99
CA LEU A 12 -9.31 -2.90 12.12
C LEU A 12 -9.58 -2.26 13.49
N ASP A 13 -10.23 -1.09 13.56
CA ASP A 13 -10.42 -0.36 14.82
C ASP A 13 -11.18 -1.20 15.87
N HIS A 14 -12.12 -2.04 15.43
CA HIS A 14 -12.91 -2.91 16.30
C HIS A 14 -12.11 -4.06 16.92
N LEU A 15 -10.92 -4.37 16.39
CA LEU A 15 -10.05 -5.39 16.96
C LEU A 15 -9.23 -4.89 18.15
N HIS A 16 -9.21 -3.57 18.40
CA HIS A 16 -8.42 -2.94 19.47
C HIS A 16 -6.98 -3.48 19.51
N ILE A 17 -6.35 -3.55 18.34
CA ILE A 17 -5.00 -4.12 18.17
C ILE A 17 -4.03 -3.33 19.04
N ALA A 18 -3.58 -3.96 20.13
CA ALA A 18 -2.58 -3.38 21.02
C ALA A 18 -1.18 -3.67 20.48
N PRO A 19 -0.26 -2.69 20.47
CA PRO A 19 1.14 -2.93 20.17
C PRO A 19 1.70 -4.01 21.11
N ARG A 20 2.45 -4.96 20.53
CA ARG A 20 3.13 -6.03 21.26
C ARG A 20 4.50 -6.23 20.68
N SER A 21 5.54 -6.02 21.48
CA SER A 21 6.91 -6.29 21.06
C SER A 21 7.40 -7.58 21.69
N ASP A 22 7.92 -8.47 20.85
CA ASP A 22 8.62 -9.69 21.22
C ASP A 22 9.98 -9.70 20.50
N ALA A 23 11.06 -9.67 21.27
CA ALA A 23 12.43 -9.63 20.76
C ALA A 23 12.81 -10.89 19.96
N GLY A 24 12.10 -12.00 20.14
CA GLY A 24 12.27 -13.24 19.38
C GLY A 24 11.38 -13.36 18.14
N ALA A 25 10.44 -12.43 17.94
CA ALA A 25 9.50 -12.51 16.83
C ALA A 25 10.19 -12.33 15.48
N LYS A 26 9.91 -13.25 14.55
CA LYS A 26 10.41 -13.18 13.17
C LYS A 26 9.39 -12.58 12.21
N LEU A 27 8.14 -12.44 12.63
CA LEU A 27 7.10 -11.71 11.91
C LEU A 27 6.79 -10.40 12.64
N VAL A 28 6.77 -9.30 11.90
CA VAL A 28 6.39 -7.97 12.41
C VAL A 28 5.20 -7.49 11.60
N LEU A 29 4.11 -7.15 12.27
CA LEU A 29 2.89 -6.65 11.65
C LEU A 29 2.65 -5.21 12.11
N ALA A 30 2.13 -4.38 11.22
CA ALA A 30 1.62 -3.08 11.61
C ALA A 30 0.37 -2.74 10.78
N HIS A 31 -0.53 -1.99 11.37
CA HIS A 31 -1.65 -1.41 10.66
C HIS A 31 -1.34 0.06 10.36
N ARG A 32 -1.54 0.49 9.11
CA ARG A 32 -1.40 1.89 8.71
C ARG A 32 -2.74 2.43 8.24
N PRO A 33 -3.60 2.86 9.18
CA PRO A 33 -4.88 3.46 8.82
C PRO A 33 -4.64 4.81 8.13
N HIS A 34 -5.67 5.30 7.43
CA HIS A 34 -5.74 6.68 6.94
C HIS A 34 -4.55 7.14 6.06
N ARG A 35 -4.07 6.28 5.15
CA ARG A 35 -3.21 6.73 4.03
C ARG A 35 -4.05 7.21 2.86
N ALA A 36 -3.60 8.28 2.19
CA ALA A 36 -4.19 8.72 0.94
C ALA A 36 -3.92 7.68 -0.16
N LYS A 37 -4.96 7.33 -0.91
CA LYS A 37 -4.92 6.38 -2.02
C LYS A 37 -5.76 6.94 -3.16
N ILE A 38 -5.11 7.27 -4.26
CA ILE A 38 -5.75 7.89 -5.43
C ILE A 38 -5.59 6.93 -6.61
N ASN A 39 -6.71 6.46 -7.15
CA ASN A 39 -6.71 5.69 -8.39
C ASN A 39 -6.63 6.66 -9.58
N LEU A 40 -5.65 6.42 -10.45
CA LEU A 40 -5.39 7.19 -11.65
C LEU A 40 -5.65 6.31 -12.86
N ARG A 41 -6.50 6.79 -13.78
CA ARG A 41 -6.70 6.17 -15.09
C ARG A 41 -6.33 7.15 -16.18
N GLY A 42 -5.65 6.69 -17.23
CA GLY A 42 -5.26 7.55 -18.34
C GLY A 42 -4.18 6.93 -19.21
N SER A 43 -3.74 7.66 -20.23
CA SER A 43 -2.70 7.19 -21.16
C SER A 43 -2.02 8.36 -21.89
N GLY A 44 -0.85 8.08 -22.48
CA GLY A 44 -0.10 9.03 -23.29
C GLY A 44 0.85 9.95 -22.51
N THR A 45 1.71 10.65 -23.27
CA THR A 45 2.80 11.46 -22.71
C THR A 45 2.30 12.69 -21.95
N ALA A 46 1.21 13.32 -22.39
CA ALA A 46 0.62 14.46 -21.70
C ALA A 46 0.02 14.08 -20.34
N PHE A 47 -0.61 12.89 -20.24
CA PHE A 47 -1.05 12.33 -18.95
C PHE A 47 0.14 12.07 -18.03
N ALA A 48 1.17 11.37 -18.52
CA ALA A 48 2.36 11.06 -17.73
C ALA A 48 3.04 12.32 -17.19
N ALA A 49 3.19 13.35 -18.04
CA ALA A 49 3.75 14.65 -17.64
C ALA A 49 2.88 15.38 -16.60
N GLY A 50 1.55 15.37 -16.77
CA GLY A 50 0.63 15.97 -15.80
C GLY A 50 0.69 15.28 -14.44
N VAL A 51 0.74 13.94 -14.41
CA VAL A 51 0.95 13.19 -13.16
C VAL A 51 2.31 13.52 -12.54
N ALA A 52 3.38 13.54 -13.34
CA ALA A 52 4.72 13.87 -12.86
C ALA A 52 4.83 15.28 -12.28
N SER A 53 4.13 16.26 -12.84
CA SER A 53 4.14 17.65 -12.32
C SER A 53 3.54 17.79 -10.92
N VAL A 54 2.65 16.86 -10.50
CA VAL A 54 1.98 16.91 -9.20
C VAL A 54 2.59 15.91 -8.22
N LEU A 55 2.88 14.69 -8.68
CA LEU A 55 3.38 13.61 -7.84
C LEU A 55 4.91 13.48 -7.87
N GLY A 56 5.61 14.29 -8.65
CA GLY A 56 7.08 14.29 -8.71
C GLY A 56 7.70 13.06 -9.39
N GLY A 57 6.90 12.25 -10.10
CA GLY A 57 7.36 11.08 -10.84
C GLY A 57 6.35 10.66 -11.91
N GLU A 58 6.85 10.15 -13.04
CA GLU A 58 5.99 9.61 -14.10
C GLU A 58 5.35 8.28 -13.65
N PRO A 59 4.13 7.97 -14.12
CA PRO A 59 3.51 6.67 -13.90
C PRO A 59 4.41 5.54 -14.44
N PRO A 60 4.80 4.54 -13.62
CA PRO A 60 5.70 3.47 -14.03
C PRO A 60 5.05 2.47 -15.00
N GLY A 61 5.88 1.63 -15.62
CA GLY A 61 5.46 0.50 -16.43
C GLY A 61 5.12 -0.76 -15.62
N ALA A 62 4.91 -1.87 -16.34
CA ALA A 62 4.37 -3.11 -15.79
C ALA A 62 5.14 -3.65 -14.57
N GLY A 63 4.45 -3.73 -13.44
CA GLY A 63 4.95 -4.31 -12.20
C GLY A 63 5.97 -3.45 -11.44
N ASP A 64 6.16 -2.20 -11.86
CA ASP A 64 7.09 -1.26 -11.24
C ASP A 64 6.40 -0.23 -10.35
N ILE A 65 7.20 0.41 -9.52
CA ILE A 65 6.82 1.49 -8.63
C ILE A 65 7.78 2.65 -8.84
N VAL A 66 7.25 3.87 -8.82
CA VAL A 66 8.05 5.10 -8.76
C VAL A 66 7.71 5.84 -7.47
N SER A 67 8.72 6.33 -6.77
CA SER A 67 8.54 7.27 -5.66
C SER A 67 8.96 8.66 -6.13
N GLY A 68 8.05 9.62 -6.05
CA GLY A 68 8.24 11.01 -6.46
C GLY A 68 7.72 11.93 -5.36
N GLY A 69 8.51 12.94 -4.97
CA GLY A 69 8.16 13.81 -3.85
C GLY A 69 7.82 13.00 -2.58
N ASN A 70 6.58 13.18 -2.10
CA ASN A 70 6.04 12.46 -0.93
C ASN A 70 5.03 11.35 -1.31
N TRP A 71 5.02 10.93 -2.57
CA TRP A 71 4.07 9.96 -3.12
C TRP A 71 4.77 8.75 -3.73
N THR A 72 4.06 7.62 -3.69
CA THR A 72 4.46 6.38 -4.34
C THR A 72 3.41 6.01 -5.37
N ILE A 73 3.80 5.86 -6.63
CA ILE A 73 2.93 5.50 -7.75
C ILE A 73 3.15 4.02 -8.06
N CYS A 74 2.11 3.22 -7.88
CA CYS A 74 2.11 1.79 -8.14
C CYS A 74 1.42 1.50 -9.47
N TRP A 75 2.07 0.74 -10.36
CA TRP A 75 1.41 0.20 -11.55
C TRP A 75 0.35 -0.85 -11.17
N LEU A 76 -0.83 -0.75 -11.77
CA LEU A 76 -1.90 -1.76 -11.65
C LEU A 76 -2.28 -2.35 -13.02
N GLY A 77 -2.24 -1.53 -14.08
CA GLY A 77 -2.60 -1.94 -15.42
C GLY A 77 -2.09 -1.00 -16.50
N PRO A 78 -2.27 -1.34 -17.79
CA PRO A 78 -1.77 -0.52 -18.91
C PRO A 78 -2.22 0.95 -18.89
N ASP A 79 -3.39 1.22 -18.31
CA ASP A 79 -4.02 2.52 -18.16
C ASP A 79 -4.39 2.83 -16.70
N GLU A 80 -3.83 2.12 -15.71
CA GLU A 80 -4.24 2.21 -14.29
C GLU A 80 -3.07 2.21 -13.31
N TRP A 81 -3.11 3.15 -12.37
CA TRP A 81 -2.14 3.29 -11.28
C TRP A 81 -2.82 3.63 -9.95
N LEU A 82 -2.14 3.29 -8.85
CA LEU A 82 -2.52 3.68 -7.50
C LEU A 82 -1.42 4.58 -6.90
N ALA A 83 -1.76 5.83 -6.61
CA ALA A 83 -0.88 6.76 -5.92
C ALA A 83 -1.13 6.70 -4.41
N LEU A 84 -0.07 6.52 -3.63
CA LEU A 84 -0.07 6.37 -2.18
C LEU A 84 0.67 7.55 -1.53
N GLY A 85 0.06 8.18 -0.53
CA GLY A 85 0.61 9.36 0.12
C GLY A 85 0.12 9.56 1.55
N ALA A 86 0.50 10.68 2.15
CA ALA A 86 -0.02 11.12 3.44
C ALA A 86 -1.44 11.69 3.27
N ASP A 87 -2.35 11.42 4.22
CA ASP A 87 -3.71 11.96 4.15
C ASP A 87 -3.76 13.49 4.28
N SER A 88 -2.77 14.08 4.96
CA SER A 88 -2.66 15.54 5.13
C SER A 88 -2.56 16.32 3.82
N THR A 89 -2.08 15.71 2.73
CA THR A 89 -1.96 16.35 1.41
C THR A 89 -3.00 15.84 0.41
N ARG A 90 -3.89 14.91 0.81
CA ARG A 90 -4.83 14.22 -0.08
C ARG A 90 -5.69 15.17 -0.91
N ALA A 91 -6.37 16.12 -0.25
CA ALA A 91 -7.34 16.98 -0.91
C ALA A 91 -6.68 17.92 -1.94
N ASP A 92 -5.54 18.49 -1.59
CA ASP A 92 -4.78 19.38 -2.48
C ASP A 92 -4.22 18.64 -3.69
N VAL A 93 -3.65 17.45 -3.47
CA VAL A 93 -3.09 16.65 -4.57
C VAL A 93 -4.19 16.19 -5.55
N ILE A 94 -5.37 15.82 -5.06
CA ILE A 94 -6.51 15.48 -5.94
C ILE A 94 -6.92 16.69 -6.78
N ARG A 95 -7.01 17.88 -6.17
CA ARG A 95 -7.33 19.13 -6.88
C ARG A 95 -6.30 19.45 -7.96
N GLU A 96 -5.02 19.32 -7.62
CA GLU A 96 -3.91 19.59 -8.54
C GLU A 96 -3.85 18.58 -9.69
N LEU A 97 -4.01 17.28 -9.42
CA LEU A 97 -4.11 16.24 -10.46
C LEU A 97 -5.26 16.50 -11.42
N ARG A 98 -6.45 16.84 -10.91
CA ARG A 98 -7.61 17.18 -11.76
C ARG A 98 -7.36 18.43 -12.61
N GLY A 99 -6.64 19.42 -12.08
CA GLY A 99 -6.24 20.60 -12.84
C GLY A 99 -5.22 20.28 -13.94
N ALA A 100 -4.19 19.51 -13.61
CA ALA A 100 -3.13 19.11 -14.55
C ALA A 100 -3.63 18.21 -15.68
N LEU A 101 -4.67 17.41 -15.41
CA LEU A 101 -5.23 16.44 -16.35
C LEU A 101 -6.55 16.89 -16.99
N LYS A 102 -6.96 18.16 -16.82
CA LYS A 102 -8.29 18.67 -17.23
C LYS A 102 -8.61 18.47 -18.71
N ASP A 103 -7.60 18.52 -19.58
CA ASP A 103 -7.73 18.40 -21.03
C ASP A 103 -7.38 17.00 -21.54
N GLN A 104 -7.18 16.04 -20.63
CA GLN A 104 -6.80 14.65 -20.93
C GLN A 104 -8.00 13.71 -20.72
N HIS A 105 -8.04 12.60 -21.47
CA HIS A 105 -8.96 11.50 -21.16
C HIS A 105 -8.40 10.71 -19.97
N ALA A 106 -8.73 11.17 -18.76
CA ALA A 106 -8.21 10.63 -17.51
C ALA A 106 -9.26 10.61 -16.39
N ALA A 107 -9.05 9.76 -15.39
CA ALA A 107 -9.83 9.74 -14.15
C ALA A 107 -8.92 9.86 -12.93
N VAL A 108 -9.36 10.66 -11.95
CA VAL A 108 -8.68 10.86 -10.66
C VAL A 108 -9.69 10.63 -9.54
N VAL A 109 -9.61 9.45 -8.92
CA VAL A 109 -10.59 8.96 -7.95
C VAL A 109 -9.95 8.76 -6.59
N ASP A 110 -10.52 9.40 -5.55
CA ASP A 110 -10.14 9.14 -4.17
C ASP A 110 -10.70 7.79 -3.71
N VAL A 111 -9.81 6.84 -3.42
CA VAL A 111 -10.15 5.51 -2.91
C VAL A 111 -9.54 5.26 -1.52
N SER A 112 -9.14 6.33 -0.83
CA SER A 112 -8.45 6.27 0.48
C SER A 112 -9.25 5.49 1.51
N ASP A 113 -10.56 5.71 1.55
CA ASP A 113 -11.48 5.07 2.50
C ASP A 113 -11.99 3.69 2.03
N ASN A 114 -11.74 3.31 0.78
CA ASN A 114 -12.10 1.98 0.26
C ASN A 114 -11.07 0.92 0.68
N TYR A 115 -9.81 1.34 0.82
CA TYR A 115 -8.68 0.45 1.10
C TYR A 115 -8.03 0.76 2.45
N THR A 116 -7.59 -0.29 3.14
CA THR A 116 -6.68 -0.20 4.28
C THR A 116 -5.32 -0.81 3.93
N THR A 117 -4.32 -0.58 4.76
CA THR A 117 -2.95 -1.04 4.53
C THR A 117 -2.44 -1.80 5.75
N ILE A 118 -2.06 -3.06 5.52
CA ILE A 118 -1.36 -3.90 6.50
C ILE A 118 0.09 -4.00 6.07
N LEU A 119 1.00 -3.70 6.98
CA LEU A 119 2.43 -3.87 6.79
C LEU A 119 2.87 -5.21 7.36
N VAL A 120 3.69 -5.93 6.61
CA VAL A 120 4.22 -7.24 6.97
C VAL A 120 5.72 -7.21 6.78
N GLY A 121 6.46 -7.34 7.88
CA GLY A 121 7.91 -7.26 7.93
C GLY A 121 8.53 -8.36 8.79
N GLY A 122 9.83 -8.26 8.99
CA GLY A 122 10.64 -9.26 9.66
C GLY A 122 11.13 -10.40 8.75
N PRO A 123 12.10 -11.21 9.22
CA PRO A 123 12.71 -12.28 8.44
C PRO A 123 11.73 -13.33 7.90
N ALA A 124 10.62 -13.58 8.60
CA ALA A 124 9.62 -14.58 8.22
C ALA A 124 8.51 -14.03 7.31
N ALA A 125 8.50 -12.72 6.98
CA ALA A 125 7.41 -12.08 6.25
C ALA A 125 7.11 -12.76 4.90
N ALA A 126 8.14 -13.03 4.11
CA ALA A 126 7.97 -13.60 2.78
C ALA A 126 7.43 -15.04 2.86
N ASP A 127 7.92 -15.84 3.80
CA ASP A 127 7.52 -17.24 3.98
C ASP A 127 6.06 -17.32 4.49
N VAL A 128 5.69 -16.46 5.44
CA VAL A 128 4.30 -16.35 5.92
C VAL A 128 3.37 -15.91 4.79
N LEU A 129 3.76 -14.91 4.00
CA LEU A 129 2.95 -14.45 2.86
C LEU A 129 2.80 -15.52 1.79
N ALA A 130 3.85 -16.30 1.50
CA ALA A 130 3.81 -17.40 0.54
C ALA A 130 2.80 -18.50 0.93
N GLY A 131 2.44 -18.62 2.21
CA GLY A 131 1.43 -19.58 2.68
C GLY A 131 0.02 -19.32 2.14
N ALA A 132 -0.28 -18.10 1.68
CA ALA A 132 -1.59 -17.75 1.11
C ALA A 132 -1.54 -16.77 -0.08
N CYS A 133 -0.36 -16.46 -0.61
CA CYS A 133 -0.16 -15.67 -1.82
C CYS A 133 0.51 -16.52 -2.91
N PRO A 134 -0.04 -16.57 -4.14
CA PRO A 134 0.56 -17.33 -5.23
C PRO A 134 1.81 -16.65 -5.84
N VAL A 135 2.09 -15.41 -5.47
CA VAL A 135 3.24 -14.67 -6.01
C VAL A 135 4.53 -15.25 -5.46
N ASP A 136 5.50 -15.51 -6.34
CA ASP A 136 6.86 -15.85 -5.92
C ASP A 136 7.55 -14.62 -5.30
N LEU A 137 7.55 -14.58 -3.96
CA LEU A 137 8.21 -13.55 -3.15
C LEU A 137 9.70 -13.84 -2.93
N HIS A 138 10.31 -14.80 -3.63
CA HIS A 138 11.75 -15.00 -3.56
C HIS A 138 12.49 -13.77 -4.12
N PRO A 139 13.60 -13.30 -3.50
CA PRO A 139 14.31 -12.10 -3.94
C PRO A 139 14.78 -12.09 -5.40
N ARG A 140 14.95 -13.27 -6.02
CA ARG A 140 15.30 -13.40 -7.45
C ARG A 140 14.12 -13.08 -8.37
N ALA A 141 12.89 -13.35 -7.95
CA ALA A 141 11.68 -13.10 -8.72
C ALA A 141 11.07 -11.73 -8.35
N PHE A 142 10.81 -11.52 -7.05
CA PHE A 142 10.34 -10.26 -6.48
C PHE A 142 11.53 -9.40 -6.03
N ARG A 143 12.20 -8.80 -7.03
CA ARG A 143 13.43 -8.02 -6.87
C ARG A 143 13.33 -6.99 -5.73
N HIS A 144 14.45 -6.74 -5.06
CA HIS A 144 14.53 -5.93 -3.85
C HIS A 144 14.08 -4.47 -4.04
N GLY A 145 12.82 -4.20 -3.69
CA GLY A 145 12.25 -2.86 -3.71
C GLY A 145 11.90 -2.40 -5.13
N ASN A 146 10.75 -1.75 -5.28
CA ASN A 146 10.20 -1.23 -6.54
C ASN A 146 9.35 -2.21 -7.37
N ARG A 147 8.82 -3.26 -6.75
CA ARG A 147 7.88 -4.18 -7.42
C ARG A 147 6.51 -4.16 -6.75
N VAL A 148 5.48 -4.07 -7.57
CA VAL A 148 4.07 -4.17 -7.20
C VAL A 148 3.38 -5.22 -8.05
N VAL A 149 2.41 -5.91 -7.45
CA VAL A 149 1.59 -6.91 -8.11
C VAL A 149 0.18 -6.87 -7.54
N GLN A 150 -0.81 -7.03 -8.42
CA GLN A 150 -2.16 -7.38 -8.01
C GLN A 150 -2.25 -8.90 -7.91
N SER A 151 -2.66 -9.40 -6.75
CA SER A 151 -2.74 -10.82 -6.46
C SER A 151 -3.89 -11.09 -5.51
N HIS A 152 -3.98 -12.33 -5.05
CA HIS A 152 -4.87 -12.74 -3.97
C HIS A 152 -4.02 -13.15 -2.76
N PHE A 153 -4.48 -12.82 -1.57
CA PHE A 153 -3.93 -13.28 -0.31
C PHE A 153 -5.06 -13.77 0.58
N ALA A 154 -4.97 -15.01 1.07
CA ALA A 154 -6.00 -15.61 1.92
C ALA A 154 -7.43 -15.49 1.31
N SER A 155 -7.54 -15.71 0.00
CA SER A 155 -8.77 -15.56 -0.81
C SER A 155 -9.33 -14.13 -0.92
N VAL A 156 -8.50 -13.11 -0.68
CA VAL A 156 -8.84 -11.69 -0.79
C VAL A 156 -7.96 -11.01 -1.84
N ASP A 157 -8.54 -10.16 -2.68
CA ASP A 157 -7.77 -9.33 -3.62
C ASP A 157 -6.89 -8.34 -2.87
N VAL A 158 -5.60 -8.34 -3.22
CA VAL A 158 -4.60 -7.45 -2.64
C VAL A 158 -3.75 -6.81 -3.72
N VAL A 159 -3.41 -5.54 -3.53
CA VAL A 159 -2.21 -4.96 -4.13
C VAL A 159 -1.08 -5.23 -3.16
N LEU A 160 -0.13 -6.08 -3.57
CA LEU A 160 1.06 -6.39 -2.79
C LEU A 160 2.23 -5.63 -3.39
N TYR A 161 2.91 -4.85 -2.56
CA TYR A 161 4.12 -4.18 -2.99
C TYR A 161 5.21 -4.25 -1.92
N GLN A 162 6.47 -4.42 -2.34
CA GLN A 162 7.61 -4.45 -1.43
C GLN A 162 8.16 -3.05 -1.26
N THR A 163 8.24 -2.57 -0.02
CA THR A 163 8.79 -1.24 0.28
C THR A 163 10.28 -1.19 -0.11
N PRO A 164 10.74 -0.09 -0.74
CA PRO A 164 12.16 0.10 -1.01
C PRO A 164 12.99 0.07 0.28
N VAL A 165 14.18 -0.54 0.20
CA VAL A 165 15.11 -0.58 1.33
C VAL A 165 15.54 0.85 1.70
N GLY A 166 15.34 1.26 2.95
CA GLY A 166 15.71 2.59 3.44
C GLY A 166 14.63 3.67 3.31
N ALA A 167 13.42 3.34 2.84
CA ALA A 167 12.28 4.24 2.97
C ALA A 167 11.92 4.43 4.45
N SER A 168 11.81 5.69 4.89
CA SER A 168 11.63 6.07 6.30
C SER A 168 10.33 5.55 6.93
N VAL A 169 9.33 5.22 6.12
CA VAL A 169 7.99 4.87 6.58
C VAL A 169 7.92 3.51 7.29
N ASP A 170 8.88 2.62 7.00
CA ASP A 170 8.84 1.21 7.42
C ASP A 170 10.16 0.72 8.06
N ALA A 171 11.03 1.63 8.52
CA ALA A 171 12.35 1.27 9.08
C ALA A 171 12.26 0.27 10.26
N GLU A 172 11.17 0.35 11.03
CA GLU A 172 10.89 -0.51 12.17
C GLU A 172 10.43 -1.93 11.78
N LEU A 173 10.03 -2.16 10.53
CA LEU A 173 9.62 -3.48 10.01
C LEU A 173 10.80 -4.32 9.51
N GLY A 174 12.00 -3.75 9.50
CA GLY A 174 13.22 -4.39 9.07
C GLY A 174 13.51 -4.24 7.57
N ARG A 175 14.58 -4.92 7.11
CA ARG A 175 15.16 -4.70 5.77
C ARG A 175 14.27 -5.13 4.60
N ARG A 176 13.26 -5.95 4.86
CA ARG A 176 12.32 -6.44 3.86
C ARG A 176 10.91 -6.43 4.41
N SER A 177 10.14 -5.44 3.97
CA SER A 177 8.74 -5.28 4.34
C SER A 177 7.86 -5.24 3.10
N PHE A 178 6.63 -5.69 3.27
CA PHE A 178 5.59 -5.70 2.27
C PHE A 178 4.40 -4.90 2.77
N GLN A 179 3.73 -4.23 1.86
CA GLN A 179 2.44 -3.62 2.13
C GLN A 179 1.36 -4.40 1.38
N LEU A 180 0.34 -4.81 2.12
CA LEU A 180 -0.88 -5.38 1.58
C LEU A 180 -1.93 -4.27 1.62
N ILE A 181 -2.35 -3.83 0.44
CA ILE A 181 -3.45 -2.88 0.29
C ILE A 181 -4.67 -3.68 -0.14
N LEU A 182 -5.70 -3.66 0.68
CA LEU A 182 -6.90 -4.48 0.51
C LEU A 182 -8.15 -3.70 0.87
N ARG A 183 -9.31 -4.14 0.38
CA ARG A 183 -10.56 -3.49 0.74
C ARG A 183 -10.76 -3.59 2.25
N ARG A 184 -11.13 -2.47 2.87
CA ARG A 184 -11.20 -2.36 4.34
C ARG A 184 -12.10 -3.40 5.02
N SER A 185 -13.11 -3.92 4.32
CA SER A 185 -14.02 -4.95 4.85
C SER A 185 -13.34 -6.30 5.09
N PHE A 186 -12.22 -6.58 4.42
CA PHE A 186 -11.48 -7.84 4.57
C PHE A 186 -10.29 -7.72 5.54
N ALA A 187 -10.09 -6.55 6.15
CA ALA A 187 -8.95 -6.29 7.01
C ALA A 187 -8.90 -7.27 8.18
N ASP A 188 -10.02 -7.45 8.89
CA ASP A 188 -10.13 -8.37 10.04
C ASP A 188 -9.71 -9.80 9.66
N HIS A 189 -10.22 -10.31 8.54
CA HIS A 189 -9.90 -11.64 8.02
C HIS A 189 -8.40 -11.79 7.74
N VAL A 190 -7.82 -10.86 6.98
CA VAL A 190 -6.39 -10.90 6.62
C VAL A 190 -5.51 -10.75 7.87
N TRP A 191 -5.88 -9.88 8.81
CA TRP A 191 -5.14 -9.69 10.05
C TRP A 191 -5.12 -10.96 10.91
N ARG A 192 -6.29 -11.59 11.12
CA ARG A 192 -6.39 -12.85 11.87
C ARG A 192 -5.60 -13.97 11.21
N TRP A 193 -5.65 -14.06 9.88
CA TRP A 193 -4.87 -15.04 9.13
C TRP A 193 -3.37 -14.86 9.38
N LEU A 194 -2.85 -13.63 9.30
CA LEU A 194 -1.44 -13.33 9.56
C LEU A 194 -1.03 -13.64 11.01
N MET A 195 -1.90 -13.31 11.98
CA MET A 195 -1.66 -13.61 13.40
C MET A 195 -1.60 -15.11 13.67
N ASP A 196 -2.49 -15.90 13.06
CA ASP A 196 -2.51 -17.36 13.19
C ASP A 196 -1.29 -17.99 12.51
N ALA A 197 -1.04 -17.66 11.24
CA ALA A 197 0.10 -18.16 10.50
C ALA A 197 1.43 -17.78 11.16
N GLY A 198 1.53 -16.61 11.80
CA GLY A 198 2.75 -16.14 12.46
C GLY A 198 3.06 -16.81 13.80
N GLN A 199 2.16 -17.60 14.40
CA GLN A 199 2.37 -18.19 15.73
C GLN A 199 3.66 -19.02 15.83
N HIS A 200 4.00 -19.77 14.77
CA HIS A 200 5.17 -20.66 14.77
C HIS A 200 6.52 -19.91 14.75
N CYS A 201 6.53 -18.63 14.38
CA CYS A 201 7.75 -17.84 14.24
C CYS A 201 7.79 -16.62 15.17
N GLY A 202 6.77 -16.44 16.01
CA GLY A 202 6.60 -15.29 16.90
C GLY A 202 6.17 -14.04 16.14
N VAL A 203 5.24 -13.27 16.74
CA VAL A 203 4.64 -12.09 16.11
C VAL A 203 4.81 -10.86 16.99
N SER A 204 5.42 -9.83 16.44
CA SER A 204 5.41 -8.47 16.99
C SER A 204 4.39 -7.61 16.23
N VAL A 205 3.64 -6.80 16.96
CA VAL A 205 2.70 -5.83 16.42
C VAL A 205 3.19 -4.44 16.77
N LEU A 206 3.46 -3.63 15.75
CA LEU A 206 3.83 -2.23 15.92
C LEU A 206 2.58 -1.35 15.90
N ALA A 207 2.71 -0.17 16.53
CA ALA A 207 1.75 0.92 16.37
C ALA A 207 1.79 1.46 14.95
#